data_AF-A0A4U0TUY2-F1
#
_entry.id   AF-A0A4U0TUY2-F1
#
_cell.length_a   1.000
_cell.length_b   1.000
_cell.length_c   1.000
_cell.angle_alpha   90.00
_cell.angle_beta   90.00
_cell.angle_gamma   90.00
#
_symmetry.space_group_name_H-M   'P 1'
#
loop_
_entity.id
_entity.type
_entity.pdbx_description
1 polymer ?
#
loop_
_entity_poly.entity_id
_entity_poly.type
_entity_poly.pdbx_seq_one_letter_code
_entity_poly.pdbx_strand_id
1 'polypeptide(L)'
;MSTNASPAEQPPTGDLGNTADYEQALAHLEKLQEQLDTLRSAIPSHVTPLLRPGTSKSQMFAEVKKAALQSRAAMKAFRDDWSSEQTQQLLARSRESLQRDGDCGRAGEVARYGWART
;
A
#
# COMPACT_ATOMS: atom_id res chain seq x y z
N MET A 1 -8.67 -25.32 46.49
CA MET A 1 -9.14 -25.27 45.09
C MET A 1 -10.13 -24.12 44.99
N SER A 2 -9.70 -23.00 44.41
CA SER A 2 -10.60 -21.89 44.04
C SER A 2 -10.13 -21.35 42.70
N THR A 3 -10.83 -21.76 41.66
CA THR A 3 -10.65 -21.28 40.29
C THR A 3 -11.28 -19.90 40.19
N ASN A 4 -10.46 -18.85 40.18
CA ASN A 4 -10.93 -17.52 39.80
C ASN A 4 -10.96 -17.46 38.26
N ALA A 5 -12.16 -17.40 37.70
CA ALA A 5 -12.37 -17.17 36.29
C ALA A 5 -11.89 -15.76 35.92
N SER A 6 -10.98 -15.67 34.94
CA SER A 6 -10.56 -14.41 34.34
C SER A 6 -11.76 -13.67 33.77
N PRO A 7 -11.86 -12.33 33.93
CA PRO A 7 -12.90 -11.56 33.27
C PRO A 7 -12.67 -11.59 31.77
N ALA A 8 -13.71 -11.89 31.00
CA ALA A 8 -13.72 -11.76 29.56
C ALA A 8 -13.27 -10.35 29.16
N GLU A 9 -12.24 -10.27 28.32
CA GLU A 9 -11.85 -9.04 27.64
C GLU A 9 -13.06 -8.48 26.89
N GLN A 10 -13.66 -7.43 27.44
CA GLN A 10 -14.61 -6.62 26.70
C GLN A 10 -13.81 -5.95 25.57
N PRO A 11 -14.26 -6.07 24.30
CA PRO A 11 -13.63 -5.37 23.20
C PRO A 11 -13.67 -3.86 23.50
N PRO A 12 -12.60 -3.11 23.21
CA PRO A 12 -12.57 -1.69 23.49
C PRO A 12 -13.68 -1.00 22.72
N THR A 13 -14.71 -0.58 23.46
CA THR A 13 -15.78 0.31 23.02
C THR A 13 -15.19 1.72 22.86
N GLY A 14 -14.32 1.89 21.87
CA GLY A 14 -13.88 3.19 21.38
C GLY A 14 -14.76 3.57 20.21
N ASP A 15 -15.50 4.67 20.37
CA ASP A 15 -16.24 5.42 19.34
C ASP A 15 -15.91 4.98 17.91
N LEU A 16 -16.81 4.17 17.31
CA LEU A 16 -16.67 3.67 15.95
C LEU A 16 -16.83 4.85 14.98
N GLY A 17 -15.73 5.58 14.77
CA GLY A 17 -15.51 6.28 13.51
C GLY A 17 -15.87 5.32 12.38
N ASN A 18 -16.83 5.75 11.57
CA ASN A 18 -17.67 4.98 10.67
C ASN A 18 -16.88 3.88 9.91
N THR A 19 -17.42 2.66 9.73
CA THR A 19 -16.78 1.58 8.94
C THR A 19 -16.22 2.06 7.59
N ALA A 20 -16.88 3.05 7.00
CA ALA A 20 -16.46 3.74 5.78
C ALA A 20 -15.06 4.39 5.87
N ASP A 21 -14.65 4.92 7.03
CA ASP A 21 -13.34 5.54 7.22
C ASP A 21 -12.21 4.49 7.17
N TYR A 22 -12.47 3.29 7.70
CA TYR A 22 -11.54 2.17 7.62
C TYR A 22 -11.45 1.59 6.22
N GLU A 23 -12.59 1.43 5.52
CA GLU A 23 -12.60 1.03 4.11
C GLU A 23 -11.82 2.00 3.23
N GLN A 24 -12.00 3.31 3.44
CA GLN A 24 -11.26 4.34 2.71
C GLN A 24 -9.76 4.30 3.03
N ALA A 25 -9.38 4.06 4.29
CA ALA A 25 -7.99 3.90 4.67
C ALA A 25 -7.35 2.66 4.02
N LEU A 26 -8.08 1.54 3.96
CA LEU A 26 -7.63 0.32 3.29
C LEU A 26 -7.50 0.52 1.78
N ALA A 27 -8.46 1.20 1.14
CA ALA A 27 -8.38 1.58 -0.27
C ALA A 27 -7.16 2.46 -0.57
N HIS A 28 -6.83 3.38 0.34
CA HIS A 28 -5.66 4.25 0.22
C HIS A 28 -4.34 3.46 0.35
N LEU A 29 -4.27 2.49 1.25
CA LEU A 29 -3.12 1.59 1.37
C LEU A 29 -2.96 0.69 0.14
N GLU A 30 -4.07 0.19 -0.42
CA GLU A 30 -4.07 -0.58 -1.66
C GLU A 30 -3.51 0.23 -2.82
N LYS A 31 -3.98 1.47 -3.00
CA LYS A 31 -3.43 2.42 -4.00
C LYS A 31 -1.92 2.63 -3.84
N LEU A 32 -1.43 2.84 -2.62
CA LEU A 32 0.01 2.98 -2.36
C LEU A 32 0.78 1.71 -2.74
N GLN A 33 0.19 0.53 -2.50
CA GLN A 33 0.78 -0.74 -2.89
C GLN A 33 0.87 -0.88 -4.42
N GLU A 34 -0.18 -0.53 -5.16
CA GLU A 34 -0.19 -0.54 -6.63
C GLU A 34 0.89 0.40 -7.22
N GLN A 35 1.08 1.56 -6.60
CA GLN A 35 2.13 2.50 -7.00
C GLN A 35 3.53 1.92 -6.77
N LEU A 36 3.75 1.22 -5.65
CA LEU A 36 5.01 0.52 -5.40
C LEU A 36 5.25 -0.61 -6.41
N ASP A 37 4.22 -1.38 -6.76
CA ASP A 37 4.33 -2.44 -7.76
C ASP A 37 4.63 -1.87 -9.16
N THR A 38 4.02 -0.74 -9.50
CA THR A 38 4.37 0.03 -10.71
C THR A 38 5.84 0.45 -10.68
N LEU A 39 6.34 0.99 -9.57
CA LEU A 39 7.75 1.39 -9.44
C LEU A 39 8.71 0.21 -9.51
N ARG A 40 8.35 -0.96 -8.98
CA ARG A 40 9.15 -2.19 -9.12
C ARG A 40 9.30 -2.61 -10.58
N SER A 41 8.27 -2.38 -11.40
CA SER A 41 8.31 -2.67 -12.83
C SER A 41 9.19 -1.72 -13.65
N ALA A 42 9.61 -0.59 -13.07
CA ALA A 42 10.40 0.43 -13.77
C ALA A 42 11.70 -0.15 -14.33
N ILE A 43 12.57 -0.74 -13.51
CA ILE A 43 13.85 -1.29 -13.96
C ILE A 43 13.67 -2.31 -15.10
N PRO A 44 12.79 -3.33 -14.98
CA PRO A 44 12.47 -4.20 -16.09
C PRO A 44 12.03 -3.46 -17.36
N SER A 45 11.20 -2.42 -17.24
CA SER A 45 10.70 -1.65 -18.39
C SER A 45 11.79 -0.87 -19.14
N HIS A 46 12.86 -0.46 -18.44
CA HIS A 46 14.03 0.20 -19.04
C HIS A 46 14.96 -0.79 -19.73
N VAL A 47 15.14 -1.96 -19.13
CA VAL A 47 16.14 -2.95 -19.57
C VAL A 47 15.60 -3.84 -20.69
N THR A 48 14.31 -4.20 -20.63
CA THR A 48 13.69 -5.13 -21.60
C THR A 48 13.88 -4.70 -23.06
N PRO A 49 13.70 -3.43 -23.44
CA PRO A 49 13.93 -2.99 -24.83
C PRO A 49 15.40 -3.16 -25.27
N LEU A 50 16.36 -3.08 -24.35
CA LEU A 50 17.79 -3.23 -24.64
C LEU A 50 18.19 -4.69 -24.87
N LEU A 51 17.45 -5.63 -24.27
CA LEU A 51 17.71 -7.06 -24.38
C LEU A 51 16.91 -7.72 -25.52
N ARG A 52 15.96 -7.02 -26.14
CA ARG A 52 15.06 -7.58 -27.15
C ARG A 52 15.79 -7.77 -28.50
N PRO A 53 15.97 -9.01 -28.99
CA PRO A 53 16.59 -9.25 -30.28
C PRO A 53 15.77 -8.65 -31.44
N GLY A 54 16.44 -8.21 -32.51
CA GLY A 54 15.78 -7.75 -33.73
C GLY A 54 15.05 -6.39 -33.63
N THR A 55 15.17 -5.68 -32.50
CA THR A 55 14.59 -4.34 -32.33
C THR A 55 15.48 -3.29 -32.97
N SER A 56 14.90 -2.38 -33.76
CA SER A 56 15.69 -1.29 -34.35
C SER A 56 16.16 -0.31 -33.28
N LYS A 57 17.29 0.37 -33.52
CA LYS A 57 17.82 1.37 -32.58
C LYS A 57 16.81 2.48 -32.26
N SER A 58 16.01 2.89 -33.24
CA SER A 58 14.98 3.92 -33.07
C SER A 58 13.81 3.44 -32.21
N GLN A 59 13.35 2.20 -32.39
CA GLN A 59 12.33 1.57 -31.56
C GLN A 59 12.81 1.42 -30.12
N MET A 60 14.03 0.92 -29.93
CA MET A 60 14.65 0.78 -28.62
C MET A 60 14.75 2.13 -27.88
N PHE A 61 15.23 3.18 -28.55
CA PHE A 61 15.29 4.52 -27.98
C PHE A 61 13.90 5.05 -27.59
N ALA A 62 12.90 4.86 -28.45
CA ALA A 62 11.53 5.30 -28.17
C ALA A 62 10.93 4.58 -26.96
N GLU A 63 11.12 3.26 -26.85
CA GLU A 63 10.64 2.46 -25.72
C GLU A 63 11.32 2.85 -24.40
N VAL A 64 12.66 2.98 -24.39
CA VAL A 64 13.40 3.41 -23.19
C VAL A 64 13.00 4.82 -22.77
N LYS A 65 12.86 5.75 -23.72
CA LYS A 65 12.40 7.12 -23.42
C LYS A 65 11.00 7.11 -22.80
N LYS A 66 10.09 6.30 -23.35
CA LYS A 66 8.73 6.13 -22.81
C LYS A 66 8.77 5.57 -21.38
N ALA A 67 9.55 4.52 -21.14
CA ALA A 67 9.73 3.91 -19.82
C ALA A 67 10.27 4.92 -18.79
N ALA A 68 11.22 5.77 -19.19
CA ALA A 68 11.76 6.83 -18.35
C ALA A 68 10.73 7.89 -17.95
N LEU A 69 9.93 8.35 -18.91
CA LEU A 69 8.86 9.31 -18.64
C LEU A 69 7.81 8.72 -17.69
N GLN A 70 7.39 7.47 -17.94
CA GLN A 70 6.42 6.77 -17.10
C GLN A 70 6.96 6.53 -15.68
N SER A 71 8.21 6.09 -15.55
CA SER A 71 8.86 5.89 -14.25
C SER A 71 8.94 7.19 -13.45
N ARG A 72 9.29 8.30 -14.10
CA ARG A 72 9.34 9.62 -13.45
C ARG A 72 7.96 10.05 -12.96
N ALA A 73 6.92 9.88 -13.78
CA ALA A 73 5.56 10.22 -13.41
C ALA A 73 5.07 9.37 -12.22
N ALA A 74 5.27 8.05 -12.27
CA ALA A 74 4.93 7.14 -11.19
C ALA A 74 5.66 7.47 -9.88
N MET A 75 6.96 7.80 -9.96
CA MET A 75 7.76 8.19 -8.80
C MET A 75 7.27 9.51 -8.18
N LYS A 76 6.81 10.44 -9.00
CA LYS A 76 6.21 11.68 -8.50
C LYS A 76 4.89 11.38 -7.79
N ALA A 77 3.97 10.66 -8.44
CA ALA A 77 2.67 10.31 -7.88
C ALA A 77 2.81 9.58 -6.53
N PHE A 78 3.67 8.56 -6.48
CA PHE A 78 3.94 7.83 -5.25
C PHE A 78 4.48 8.75 -4.15
N ARG A 79 5.41 9.65 -4.48
CA ARG A 79 5.98 10.58 -3.49
C ARG A 79 4.95 11.55 -2.95
N ASP A 80 4.12 12.11 -3.84
CA ASP A 80 3.04 13.02 -3.47
C ASP A 80 2.07 12.31 -2.51
N ASP A 81 1.63 11.10 -2.85
CA ASP A 81 0.71 10.32 -2.01
C ASP A 81 1.37 9.83 -0.70
N TRP A 82 2.61 9.36 -0.75
CA TRP A 82 3.36 8.91 0.43
C TRP A 82 3.60 10.04 1.43
N SER A 83 3.96 11.23 0.94
CA SER A 83 4.22 12.40 1.79
C SER A 83 2.96 13.14 2.21
N SER A 84 1.79 12.74 1.70
CA SER A 84 0.51 13.35 2.10
C SER A 84 0.25 13.17 3.60
N GLU A 85 -0.39 14.17 4.18
CA GLU A 85 -0.79 14.16 5.59
C GLU A 85 -1.67 12.93 5.91
N GLN A 86 -2.59 12.59 5.01
CA GLN A 86 -3.45 11.41 5.14
C GLN A 86 -2.63 10.12 5.33
N THR A 87 -1.61 9.90 4.48
CA THR A 87 -0.75 8.71 4.60
C THR A 87 0.04 8.72 5.90
N GLN A 88 0.63 9.86 6.27
CA GLN A 88 1.44 9.95 7.48
C GLN A 88 0.60 9.75 8.75
N GLN A 89 -0.59 10.34 8.82
CA GLN A 89 -1.53 10.13 9.91
C GLN A 89 -1.98 8.67 9.99
N LEU A 90 -2.30 8.04 8.85
CA LEU A 90 -2.68 6.63 8.80
C LEU A 90 -1.57 5.74 9.38
N LEU A 91 -0.34 5.91 8.90
CA LEU A 91 0.81 5.12 9.38
C LEU A 91 1.12 5.38 10.87
N ALA A 92 0.93 6.62 11.35
CA ALA A 92 1.07 6.95 12.76
C ALA A 92 0.03 6.21 13.61
N ARG A 93 -1.26 6.26 13.22
CA ARG A 93 -2.35 5.55 13.89
C ARG A 93 -2.12 4.04 13.90
N SER A 94 -1.66 3.46 12.79
CA SER A 94 -1.34 2.03 12.72
C SER A 94 -0.24 1.64 13.71
N ARG A 95 0.81 2.47 13.86
CA ARG A 95 1.90 2.24 14.82
C ARG A 95 1.43 2.36 16.26
N GLU A 96 0.62 3.38 16.56
CA GLU A 96 0.03 3.54 17.89
C GLU A 96 -0.87 2.35 18.25
N SER A 97 -1.67 1.87 17.30
CA SER A 97 -2.52 0.69 17.50
C SER A 97 -1.68 -0.54 17.84
N LEU A 98 -0.60 -0.79 17.09
CA LEU A 98 0.30 -1.91 17.33
C LEU A 98 1.02 -1.82 18.69
N GLN A 99 1.33 -0.61 19.17
CA GLN A 99 1.95 -0.41 20.48
C GLN A 99 0.96 -0.65 21.62
N ARG A 100 -0.32 -0.35 21.42
CA ARG A 100 -1.39 -0.57 22.42
C ARG A 100 -1.84 -2.02 22.45
N ASP A 101 -1.99 -2.63 21.29
CA ASP A 101 -2.40 -4.02 21.12
C ASP A 101 -1.41 -4.71 20.17
N GLY A 102 -0.50 -5.48 20.78
CA GLY A 102 0.54 -6.20 20.05
C GLY A 102 0.03 -7.44 19.34
N ASP A 103 -1.21 -7.86 19.57
CA ASP A 103 -1.81 -9.00 18.89
C ASP A 103 -2.40 -8.58 17.55
N CYS A 104 -1.63 -8.82 16.48
CA CYS A 104 -2.08 -8.62 15.11
C CYS A 104 -2.74 -9.88 14.50
N GLY A 105 -3.09 -10.90 15.30
CA GLY A 105 -3.67 -12.15 14.80
C GLY A 105 -4.93 -11.93 13.95
N ARG A 106 -5.78 -10.98 14.35
CA ARG A 106 -7.01 -10.62 13.61
C ARG A 106 -6.75 -9.87 12.31
N ALA A 107 -5.55 -9.29 12.11
CA ALA A 107 -5.21 -8.64 10.86
C ALA A 107 -5.19 -9.63 9.68
N GLY A 108 -4.96 -10.92 9.96
CA GLY A 108 -5.03 -11.98 8.95
C GLY A 108 -6.43 -12.25 8.40
N GLU A 109 -7.48 -11.79 9.09
CA GLU A 109 -8.87 -11.91 8.64
C GLU A 109 -9.28 -10.78 7.68
N VAL A 110 -8.51 -9.69 7.64
CA VAL A 110 -8.76 -8.55 6.76
C VAL A 110 -8.20 -8.85 5.38
N ALA A 111 -9.04 -8.74 4.35
CA ALA A 111 -8.61 -8.90 2.96
C ALA A 111 -7.48 -7.90 2.62
N ARG A 112 -6.46 -8.36 1.90
CA ARG A 112 -5.35 -7.49 1.48
C ARG A 112 -5.72 -6.57 0.31
N TYR A 113 -6.70 -6.97 -0.49
CA TYR A 113 -7.09 -6.31 -1.74
C TYR A 113 -8.61 -6.24 -1.86
N GLY A 114 -9.11 -5.39 -2.76
CA GLY A 114 -10.54 -5.25 -3.06
C GLY A 114 -11.22 -4.12 -2.30
N TRP A 115 -10.46 -3.15 -1.80
CA TRP A 115 -10.96 -1.97 -1.09
C TRP A 115 -11.07 -0.75 -2.01
N ALA A 116 -10.24 -0.68 -3.05
CA ALA A 116 -10.41 0.30 -4.12
C ALA A 116 -11.75 0.07 -4.84
N ARG A 117 -12.68 1.03 -4.74
CA ARG A 117 -13.90 1.00 -5.58
C ARG A 117 -13.49 1.21 -7.04
N THR A 118 -13.73 0.21 -7.88
CA THR A 118 -13.76 0.34 -9.35
C THR A 118 -14.78 1.36 -9.81
#